data_AF-A0AAE1CSN5-F1
#
_entry.id   AF-A0AAE1CSN5-F1
#
_cell.length_a   1.000
_cell.length_b   1.000
_cell.length_c   1.000
_cell.angle_alpha   90.00
_cell.angle_beta   90.00
_cell.angle_gamma   90.00
#
_symmetry.space_group_name_H-M   'P 1'
#
loop_
_entity.id
_entity.type
_entity.pdbx_description
1 polymer ?
#
loop_
_entity_poly.entity_id
_entity_poly.type
_entity_poly.pdbx_seq_one_letter_code
_entity_poly.pdbx_strand_id
1 'polypeptide(L)'
;MEAKAVLGSALTSPPTLFQFFPSAEKLFPQARTLAASSPEYTKHQHGVGCYECHSMNGSDQHCGDPFHPAYNVDRYTPRCEQAIGNRVGKFPARYCTKIKGTNLKTNEVLIVRSCSLYPLDNTCGLFKFESTRYSGCLMSCNRDACNGAARKTGYSPGHARWITLISLFVCLAMRHFPLPEPL
;
A
#
# COMPACT_ATOMS: atom_id res chain seq x y z
N MET A 1 44.85 -34.50 3.18
CA MET A 1 45.49 -35.64 2.50
C MET A 1 44.98 -36.87 3.23
N GLU A 2 44.18 -37.78 2.70
CA GLU A 2 44.09 -38.38 1.37
C GLU A 2 42.63 -38.50 0.89
N ALA A 3 42.46 -38.52 -0.42
CA ALA A 3 41.27 -39.00 -1.11
C ALA A 3 41.46 -40.49 -1.45
N LYS A 4 40.38 -41.27 -1.42
CA LYS A 4 40.35 -42.57 -2.13
C LYS A 4 38.98 -42.76 -2.78
N ALA A 5 38.99 -42.64 -4.10
CA ALA A 5 37.91 -43.02 -4.99
C ALA A 5 37.85 -44.54 -5.16
N VAL A 6 36.65 -45.08 -5.37
CA VAL A 6 36.44 -46.42 -5.93
C VAL A 6 35.62 -46.25 -7.21
N LEU A 7 36.26 -46.58 -8.33
CA LEU A 7 35.67 -46.76 -9.65
C LEU A 7 34.88 -48.08 -9.70
N GLY A 8 33.75 -48.07 -10.40
CA GLY A 8 33.06 -49.25 -10.89
C GLY A 8 32.30 -48.92 -12.18
N SER A 9 32.93 -49.18 -13.32
CA SER A 9 32.30 -49.32 -14.65
C SER A 9 31.53 -50.66 -14.70
N ALA A 10 30.59 -50.97 -15.59
CA ALA A 10 30.40 -50.55 -16.97
C ALA A 10 29.03 -51.05 -17.50
N LEU A 11 28.54 -50.39 -18.57
CA LEU A 11 27.83 -50.95 -19.75
C LEU A 11 26.47 -51.65 -19.50
N THR A 12 25.37 -51.34 -20.17
CA THR A 12 25.15 -51.36 -21.64
C THR A 12 23.85 -50.61 -22.00
N SER A 13 23.86 -49.87 -23.11
CA SER A 13 22.71 -49.33 -23.84
C SER A 13 22.44 -50.21 -25.09
N PRO A 14 21.58 -49.87 -26.08
CA PRO A 14 20.24 -49.25 -26.16
C PRO A 14 19.34 -50.17 -27.08
N PRO A 15 18.54 -49.73 -28.09
CA PRO A 15 17.59 -48.61 -28.27
C PRO A 15 16.17 -49.10 -28.71
N THR A 16 15.17 -48.20 -28.77
CA THR A 16 14.13 -48.02 -29.84
C THR A 16 12.93 -47.26 -29.23
N LEU A 17 12.61 -46.03 -29.66
CA LEU A 17 11.88 -45.63 -30.87
C LEU A 17 10.38 -45.97 -30.80
N PHE A 18 9.55 -45.02 -30.36
CA PHE A 18 8.15 -44.94 -30.77
C PHE A 18 7.71 -43.49 -30.96
N GLN A 19 7.00 -43.30 -32.06
CA GLN A 19 6.64 -42.06 -32.74
C GLN A 19 5.28 -41.52 -32.28
N PHE A 20 5.13 -40.18 -32.36
CA PHE A 20 4.02 -39.36 -32.87
C PHE A 20 2.51 -39.66 -32.63
N PHE A 21 1.77 -38.52 -32.59
CA PHE A 21 0.34 -38.23 -32.86
C PHE A 21 -0.59 -38.02 -31.63
N PRO A 22 -1.70 -37.26 -31.75
CA PRO A 22 -1.85 -35.87 -32.23
C PRO A 22 -2.75 -35.01 -31.30
N SER A 23 -2.96 -33.75 -31.70
CA SER A 23 -3.96 -32.80 -31.18
C SER A 23 -5.34 -33.41 -30.88
N ALA A 24 -5.92 -32.99 -29.76
CA ALA A 24 -7.37 -32.97 -29.57
C ALA A 24 -7.76 -31.65 -28.88
N GLU A 25 -8.06 -30.63 -29.68
CA GLU A 25 -9.01 -29.59 -29.32
C GLU A 25 -10.37 -30.27 -29.06
N LYS A 26 -10.85 -30.20 -27.82
CA LYS A 26 -12.27 -30.41 -27.52
C LYS A 26 -12.74 -29.36 -26.52
N LEU A 27 -13.51 -28.42 -27.08
CA LEU A 27 -14.63 -27.67 -26.49
C LEU A 27 -14.72 -27.73 -24.95
N PHE A 28 -14.21 -26.71 -24.28
CA PHE A 28 -14.70 -26.34 -22.95
C PHE A 28 -15.97 -25.49 -23.12
N PRO A 29 -17.12 -25.89 -22.58
CA PRO A 29 -18.30 -25.03 -22.55
C PRO A 29 -18.01 -23.85 -21.61
N GLN A 30 -18.34 -22.64 -22.06
CA GLN A 30 -18.27 -21.42 -21.27
C GLN A 30 -19.32 -21.47 -20.15
N ALA A 31 -18.97 -22.07 -19.02
CA ALA A 31 -19.68 -21.82 -17.77
C ALA A 31 -19.24 -20.45 -17.25
N ARG A 32 -20.05 -19.42 -17.54
CA ARG A 32 -19.98 -18.13 -16.82
C ARG A 32 -20.40 -18.37 -15.38
N THR A 33 -19.44 -18.72 -14.53
CA THR A 33 -19.63 -18.60 -13.08
C THR A 33 -19.33 -17.16 -12.71
N LEU A 34 -20.33 -16.44 -12.16
CA LEU A 34 -20.11 -15.16 -11.48
C LEU A 34 -19.26 -15.45 -10.23
N ALA A 35 -17.94 -15.41 -10.39
CA ALA A 35 -17.02 -15.42 -9.27
C ALA A 35 -17.15 -14.07 -8.56
N ALA A 36 -17.66 -14.08 -7.34
CA ALA A 36 -17.45 -13.00 -6.39
C ALA A 36 -15.94 -12.67 -6.39
N SER A 37 -15.59 -11.41 -6.67
CA SER A 37 -14.21 -10.95 -6.62
C SER A 37 -13.75 -10.93 -5.17
N SER A 38 -13.36 -12.09 -4.67
CA SER A 38 -12.45 -12.21 -3.53
C SER A 38 -11.20 -11.38 -3.86
N PRO A 39 -10.71 -10.51 -2.97
CA PRO A 39 -9.49 -9.78 -3.23
C PRO A 39 -8.37 -10.80 -3.49
N GLU A 40 -7.75 -10.68 -4.66
CA GLU A 40 -6.66 -11.55 -5.08
C GLU A 40 -5.54 -11.53 -4.03
N TYR A 41 -5.38 -12.64 -3.32
CA TYR A 41 -4.30 -12.83 -2.35
C TYR A 41 -2.99 -13.01 -3.12
N THR A 42 -2.36 -11.89 -3.49
CA THR A 42 -1.01 -11.91 -4.05
C THR A 42 -0.01 -12.20 -2.93
N LYS A 43 0.52 -13.42 -2.93
CA LYS A 43 1.66 -13.80 -2.08
C LYS A 43 2.84 -12.91 -2.48
N HIS A 44 3.08 -11.86 -1.70
CA HIS A 44 4.26 -11.02 -1.84
C HIS A 44 5.51 -11.93 -1.71
N GLN A 45 6.26 -12.09 -2.80
CA GLN A 45 7.51 -12.87 -2.82
C GLN A 45 8.61 -12.18 -1.99
N HIS A 46 8.46 -10.88 -1.71
CA HIS A 46 9.35 -10.05 -0.92
C HIS A 46 8.56 -9.09 -0.02
N GLY A 47 9.16 -8.51 1.02
CA GLY A 47 8.46 -7.61 1.92
C GLY A 47 7.89 -6.37 1.20
N VAL A 48 6.86 -5.75 1.78
CA VAL A 48 6.35 -4.45 1.27
C VAL A 48 7.40 -3.35 1.50
N GLY A 49 7.50 -2.40 0.57
CA GLY A 49 8.32 -1.20 0.74
C GLY A 49 7.58 -0.14 1.55
N CYS A 50 8.14 0.31 2.67
CA CYS A 50 7.49 1.29 3.55
C CYS A 50 8.37 2.49 3.81
N TYR A 51 7.75 3.62 4.16
CA TYR A 51 8.49 4.68 4.81
C TYR A 51 8.73 4.33 6.28
N GLU A 52 9.94 4.56 6.77
CA GLU A 52 10.35 4.30 8.15
C GLU A 52 10.89 5.56 8.81
N CYS A 53 10.28 5.95 9.93
CA CYS A 53 10.72 7.11 10.72
C CYS A 53 10.10 7.08 12.12
N HIS A 54 10.79 7.71 13.06
CA HIS A 54 10.31 7.91 14.43
C HIS A 54 10.58 9.35 14.85
N SER A 55 9.55 10.05 15.27
CA SER A 55 9.62 11.44 15.74
C SER A 55 8.85 11.58 17.03
N MET A 56 9.54 12.04 18.07
CA MET A 56 8.93 12.39 19.35
C MET A 56 9.13 13.88 19.56
N ASN A 57 8.04 14.59 19.82
CA ASN A 57 8.02 16.03 20.05
C ASN A 57 8.77 16.84 18.95
N GLY A 58 8.66 16.40 17.70
CA GLY A 58 9.29 17.08 16.56
C GLY A 58 10.79 16.81 16.37
N SER A 59 11.35 15.78 17.00
CA SER A 59 12.77 15.38 16.82
C SER A 59 13.14 15.13 15.35
N ASP A 60 12.16 14.73 14.53
CA ASP A 60 12.26 14.69 13.07
C ASP A 60 11.06 15.42 12.46
N GLN A 61 11.30 16.61 11.90
CA GLN A 61 10.28 17.45 11.26
C GLN A 61 9.75 16.84 9.96
N HIS A 62 10.54 16.01 9.27
CA HIS A 62 10.18 15.42 7.98
C HIS A 62 9.44 14.10 8.12
N CYS A 63 9.47 13.50 9.30
CA CYS A 63 8.57 12.42 9.70
C CYS A 63 7.12 12.90 9.95
N GLY A 64 6.79 14.19 9.78
CA GLY A 64 5.45 14.72 9.98
C GLY A 64 4.44 14.44 8.85
N ASP A 65 3.31 15.15 8.89
CA ASP A 65 2.50 15.47 7.71
C ASP A 65 2.56 16.99 7.49
N PRO A 66 2.76 17.49 6.26
CA PRO A 66 2.91 16.74 5.01
C PRO A 66 4.20 15.92 4.96
N PHE A 67 4.08 14.66 4.56
CA PHE A 67 5.23 13.77 4.33
C PHE A 67 5.74 13.95 2.90
N HIS A 68 6.79 14.75 2.74
CA HIS A 68 7.30 15.17 1.44
C HIS A 68 8.38 14.20 0.93
N PRO A 69 8.26 13.61 -0.27
CA PRO A 69 9.26 12.65 -0.78
C PRO A 69 10.67 13.22 -0.91
N ALA A 70 10.80 14.50 -1.27
CA ALA A 70 12.11 15.15 -1.44
C ALA A 70 12.98 15.16 -0.17
N TYR A 71 12.36 15.16 1.02
CA TYR A 71 13.07 15.13 2.29
C TYR A 71 13.15 13.73 2.90
N ASN A 72 12.55 12.73 2.24
CA ASN A 72 12.33 11.39 2.80
C ASN A 72 12.77 10.28 1.83
N VAL A 73 13.62 10.59 0.85
CA VAL A 73 14.15 9.63 -0.12
C VAL A 73 14.84 8.47 0.60
N ASP A 74 15.66 8.80 1.61
CA ASP A 74 16.42 7.81 2.40
C ASP A 74 15.57 7.10 3.47
N ARG A 75 14.30 7.50 3.63
CA ARG A 75 13.37 6.90 4.60
C ARG A 75 12.49 5.82 3.97
N TYR A 76 12.60 5.58 2.66
CA TYR A 76 11.91 4.48 2.02
C TYR A 76 12.75 3.21 2.08
N THR A 77 12.28 2.21 2.81
CA THR A 77 12.90 0.89 2.89
C THR A 77 12.22 -0.05 1.91
N PRO A 78 12.83 -0.39 0.77
CA PRO A 78 12.30 -1.41 -0.13
C PRO A 78 12.43 -2.79 0.50
N ARG A 79 11.47 -3.68 0.25
CA ARG A 79 11.48 -5.07 0.78
C ARG A 79 11.65 -5.11 2.30
N CYS A 80 10.86 -4.31 3.01
CA CYS A 80 11.03 -4.12 4.44
C CYS A 80 10.80 -5.42 5.22
N GLU A 81 11.55 -5.59 6.31
CA GLU A 81 11.52 -6.80 7.13
C GLU A 81 11.43 -6.47 8.61
N GLN A 82 10.71 -7.30 9.36
CA GLN A 82 10.55 -7.15 10.81
C GLN A 82 11.04 -8.40 11.54
N ALA A 83 11.74 -8.23 12.65
CA ALA A 83 12.06 -9.32 13.56
C ALA A 83 10.83 -9.75 14.36
N ILE A 84 10.73 -11.04 14.67
CA ILE A 84 9.70 -11.59 15.55
C ILE A 84 10.36 -11.99 16.86
N GLY A 85 9.76 -11.62 18.00
CA GLY A 85 10.21 -12.07 19.30
C GLY A 85 10.32 -13.60 19.35
N ASN A 86 11.38 -14.13 19.95
CA ASN A 86 11.67 -15.56 20.08
C ASN A 86 12.00 -16.29 18.75
N ARG A 87 12.39 -15.56 17.68
CA ARG A 87 12.87 -16.17 16.43
C ARG A 87 14.17 -15.50 15.97
N VAL A 88 15.04 -16.28 15.33
CA VAL A 88 16.29 -15.79 14.74
C VAL A 88 15.99 -15.25 13.34
N GLY A 89 16.50 -14.05 13.04
CA GLY A 89 16.38 -13.41 11.72
C GLY A 89 15.22 -12.42 11.59
N LYS A 90 15.05 -11.88 10.39
CA LYS A 90 13.96 -10.98 10.01
C LYS A 90 13.04 -11.67 9.01
N PHE A 91 11.80 -11.21 8.98
CA PHE A 91 10.76 -11.77 8.13
C PHE A 91 10.18 -10.68 7.22
N PRO A 92 9.85 -11.01 5.96
CA PRO A 92 9.22 -10.07 5.04
C PRO A 92 7.96 -9.43 5.63
N ALA A 93 7.98 -8.12 5.84
CA ALA A 93 6.84 -7.39 6.35
C ALA A 93 5.73 -7.34 5.29
N ARG A 94 4.47 -7.27 5.73
CA ARG A 94 3.28 -7.30 4.86
C ARG A 94 2.49 -6.00 4.89
N TYR A 95 2.73 -5.16 5.89
CA TYR A 95 2.00 -3.94 6.11
C TYR A 95 2.95 -2.78 6.37
N CYS A 96 2.56 -1.60 5.93
CA CYS A 96 3.13 -0.34 6.39
C CYS A 96 2.20 0.28 7.41
N THR A 97 2.75 0.70 8.54
CA THR A 97 2.01 1.36 9.62
C THR A 97 2.33 2.85 9.65
N LYS A 98 1.35 3.63 10.10
CA LYS A 98 1.51 5.03 10.47
C LYS A 98 0.73 5.30 11.75
N ILE A 99 1.46 5.73 12.78
CA ILE A 99 0.94 6.14 14.07
C ILE A 99 1.19 7.64 14.18
N LYS A 100 0.14 8.40 14.50
CA LYS A 100 0.26 9.82 14.86
C LYS A 100 -0.63 10.08 16.06
N GLY A 101 -0.07 10.57 17.15
CA GLY A 101 -0.86 10.88 18.34
C GLY A 101 -0.22 11.93 19.22
N THR A 102 -1.03 12.51 20.09
CA THR A 102 -0.63 13.50 21.09
C THR A 102 -0.76 12.89 22.47
N ASN A 103 0.32 12.95 23.26
CA ASN A 103 0.36 12.43 24.62
C ASN A 103 -0.66 13.18 25.48
N LEU A 104 -1.54 12.46 26.17
CA LEU A 104 -2.60 13.06 26.99
C LEU A 104 -2.07 13.82 28.22
N LYS A 105 -0.83 13.55 28.66
CA LYS A 105 -0.22 14.17 29.84
C LYS A 105 0.70 15.34 29.47
N THR A 106 1.61 15.12 28.53
CA THR A 106 2.67 16.09 28.20
C THR A 106 2.34 16.95 26.98
N ASN A 107 1.28 16.62 26.22
CA ASN A 107 0.97 17.20 24.91
C ASN A 107 2.05 17.01 23.83
N GLU A 108 3.03 16.12 24.05
CA GLU A 108 4.04 15.80 23.05
C GLU A 108 3.44 14.99 21.89
N VAL A 109 3.88 15.30 20.67
CA VAL A 109 3.43 14.62 19.46
C VAL A 109 4.35 13.44 19.15
N LEU A 110 3.76 12.25 19.03
CA LEU A 110 4.39 11.03 18.54
C LEU A 110 4.02 10.81 17.08
N ILE A 111 5.01 10.54 16.24
CA ILE A 111 4.82 10.08 14.87
C ILE A 111 5.74 8.89 14.59
N VAL A 112 5.15 7.77 14.19
CA VAL A 112 5.89 6.55 13.83
C VAL A 112 5.40 6.07 12.47
N ARG A 113 6.34 5.79 11.58
CA ARG A 113 6.11 5.02 10.37
C ARG A 113 7.06 3.83 10.39
N SER A 114 6.55 2.64 10.17
CA SER A 114 7.37 1.43 10.10
C SER A 114 6.69 0.39 9.21
N CYS A 115 7.43 -0.65 8.82
CA CYS A 115 6.79 -1.86 8.34
C CYS A 115 6.43 -2.80 9.49
N SER A 116 5.44 -3.67 9.25
CA SER A 116 5.01 -4.70 10.19
C SER A 116 4.54 -5.98 9.51
N LEU A 117 4.63 -7.08 10.26
CA LEU A 117 4.10 -8.39 9.85
C LEU A 117 2.58 -8.47 9.98
N TYR A 118 2.02 -7.75 10.96
CA TYR A 118 0.61 -7.74 11.30
C TYR A 118 0.03 -6.32 11.16
N PRO A 119 -1.22 -6.18 10.69
CA PRO A 119 -1.86 -4.87 10.58
C PRO A 119 -2.27 -4.35 11.96
N LEU A 120 -2.29 -3.03 12.10
CA LEU A 120 -3.03 -2.32 13.14
C LEU A 120 -4.44 -1.98 12.64
N ASP A 121 -5.37 -1.78 13.58
CA ASP A 121 -6.71 -1.31 13.26
C ASP A 121 -6.69 0.15 12.77
N ASN A 122 -7.30 0.38 11.62
CA ASN A 122 -7.43 1.71 11.02
C ASN A 122 -8.47 2.54 11.77
N THR A 123 -8.07 3.13 12.88
CA THR A 123 -8.97 3.84 13.80
C THR A 123 -8.33 5.12 14.32
N CYS A 124 -9.17 6.08 14.67
CA CYS A 124 -8.77 7.29 15.38
C CYS A 124 -9.48 7.35 16.74
N GLY A 125 -8.77 7.77 17.77
CA GLY A 125 -9.27 7.84 19.12
C GLY A 125 -8.15 7.74 20.15
N LEU A 126 -8.49 7.19 21.31
CA LEU A 126 -7.54 6.95 22.38
C LEU A 126 -6.84 5.61 22.19
N PHE A 127 -5.51 5.62 22.24
CA PHE A 127 -4.72 4.39 22.19
C PHE A 127 -3.57 4.45 23.18
N LYS A 128 -3.01 3.28 23.49
CA LYS A 128 -1.81 3.15 24.30
C LYS A 128 -0.68 2.70 23.39
N PHE A 129 0.44 3.43 23.44
CA PHE A 129 1.69 3.04 22.79
C PHE A 129 2.74 2.89 23.88
N GLU A 130 3.35 1.71 23.96
CA GLU A 130 4.19 1.28 25.08
C GLU A 130 3.47 1.44 26.44
N SER A 131 3.90 2.41 27.26
CA SER A 131 3.34 2.72 28.58
C SER A 131 2.51 4.01 28.62
N THR A 132 2.41 4.72 27.50
CA THR A 132 1.84 6.07 27.43
C THR A 132 0.51 6.10 26.66
N ARG A 133 -0.42 6.95 27.11
CA ARG A 133 -1.72 7.15 26.46
C ARG A 133 -1.68 8.33 25.50
N TYR A 134 -2.19 8.13 24.31
CA TYR A 134 -2.23 9.11 23.23
C TYR A 134 -3.67 9.27 22.71
N SER A 135 -3.96 10.47 22.18
CA SER A 135 -5.11 10.71 21.31
C SER A 135 -4.60 10.89 19.88
N GLY A 136 -5.11 10.13 18.92
CA GLY A 136 -4.65 10.21 17.53
C GLY A 136 -5.17 9.09 16.64
N CYS A 137 -4.42 8.73 15.60
CA CYS A 137 -4.82 7.72 14.63
C CYS A 137 -3.74 6.64 14.45
N LEU A 138 -4.21 5.40 14.30
CA LEU A 138 -3.45 4.23 13.89
C LEU A 138 -3.90 3.85 12.49
N MET A 139 -2.95 3.63 11.58
CA MET A 139 -3.24 3.26 10.20
C MET A 139 -2.28 2.18 9.73
N SER A 140 -2.80 1.26 8.91
CA SER A 140 -2.10 0.17 8.25
C SER A 140 -2.60 -0.02 6.83
N CYS A 141 -1.68 -0.36 5.93
CA CYS A 141 -1.94 -0.60 4.52
C CYS A 141 -0.90 -1.58 3.96
N ASN A 142 -1.17 -2.23 2.83
CA ASN A 142 -0.40 -3.37 2.32
C ASN A 142 0.15 -3.16 0.90
N ARG A 143 0.50 -1.92 0.56
CA ARG A 143 1.10 -1.57 -0.75
C ARG A 143 2.34 -0.73 -0.52
N ASP A 144 3.25 -0.74 -1.48
CA ASP A 144 4.48 0.05 -1.38
C ASP A 144 4.17 1.54 -1.14
N ALA A 145 4.94 2.15 -0.23
CA ALA A 145 4.89 3.57 0.12
C ALA A 145 3.50 4.07 0.60
N CYS A 146 2.59 3.18 1.01
CA CYS A 146 1.21 3.54 1.34
C CYS A 146 1.06 4.31 2.67
N ASN A 147 2.06 4.24 3.56
CA ASN A 147 2.07 4.95 4.84
C ASN A 147 2.64 6.40 4.73
N GLY A 148 2.71 6.95 3.52
CA GLY A 148 3.13 8.33 3.27
C GLY A 148 2.11 9.40 3.69
N ALA A 149 2.16 10.56 3.05
CA ALA A 149 1.15 11.61 3.22
C ALA A 149 -0.16 11.19 2.54
N ALA A 150 -1.29 11.63 3.08
CA ALA A 150 -2.55 11.55 2.34
C ALA A 150 -2.38 12.27 1.00
N ARG A 151 -2.61 11.57 -0.11
CA ARG A 151 -2.83 12.26 -1.38
C ARG A 151 -4.07 13.10 -1.17
N LYS A 152 -3.97 14.42 -1.31
CA LYS A 152 -5.17 15.26 -1.43
C LYS A 152 -5.90 14.77 -2.67
N THR A 153 -6.84 13.84 -2.52
CA THR A 153 -7.86 13.61 -3.54
C THR A 153 -8.62 14.93 -3.60
N GLY A 154 -8.32 15.72 -4.62
CA GLY A 154 -8.79 17.09 -4.76
C GLY A 154 -10.31 17.13 -4.86
N TYR A 155 -10.99 17.16 -3.72
CA TYR A 155 -12.29 17.76 -3.61
C TYR A 155 -12.13 18.98 -2.73
N SER A 156 -11.81 20.11 -3.36
CA SER A 156 -11.94 21.43 -2.73
C SER A 156 -13.41 21.81 -2.81
N PRO A 157 -14.16 21.85 -1.69
CA PRO A 157 -15.57 22.23 -1.71
C PRO A 157 -15.76 23.71 -2.07
N GLY A 158 -14.67 24.48 -2.19
CA GLY A 158 -14.70 25.93 -2.33
C GLY A 158 -15.05 26.45 -3.73
N HIS A 159 -15.03 25.63 -4.78
CA HIS A 159 -15.30 26.11 -6.15
C HIS A 159 -16.71 25.77 -6.65
N ALA A 160 -17.39 24.82 -6.02
CA ALA A 160 -18.76 24.45 -6.40
C ALA A 160 -19.78 25.57 -6.13
N ARG A 161 -19.52 26.46 -5.15
CA ARG A 161 -20.43 27.57 -4.80
C ARG A 161 -20.36 28.77 -5.72
N TRP A 162 -19.20 29.04 -6.33
CA TRP A 162 -19.05 30.19 -7.24
C TRP A 162 -19.60 29.85 -8.64
N ILE A 163 -19.42 28.60 -9.09
CA ILE A 163 -19.91 28.14 -10.39
C ILE A 163 -21.45 28.14 -10.44
N THR A 164 -22.12 27.77 -9.35
CA THR A 164 -23.60 27.79 -9.30
C THR A 164 -24.18 29.20 -9.32
N LEU A 165 -23.55 30.16 -8.63
CA LEU A 165 -24.02 31.56 -8.62
C LEU A 165 -23.81 32.25 -9.96
N ILE A 166 -22.67 32.00 -10.63
CA ILE A 166 -22.39 32.55 -11.96
C ILE A 166 -23.36 31.97 -13.00
N SER A 167 -23.63 30.65 -12.95
CA SER A 167 -24.62 30.02 -13.84
C SER A 167 -26.03 30.59 -13.64
N LEU A 168 -26.46 30.81 -12.40
CA LEU A 168 -27.77 31.41 -12.11
C LEU A 168 -27.87 32.85 -12.65
N PHE A 169 -26.81 33.65 -12.47
CA PHE A 169 -26.77 35.02 -12.96
C PHE A 169 -26.83 35.10 -14.49
N VAL A 170 -26.07 34.25 -15.20
CA VAL A 170 -26.12 34.17 -16.67
C VAL A 170 -27.51 33.74 -17.15
N CYS A 171 -28.13 32.75 -16.51
CA CYS A 171 -29.49 32.32 -16.85
C CYS A 171 -30.54 33.42 -16.63
N LEU A 172 -30.43 34.21 -15.56
CA LEU A 172 -31.31 35.35 -15.31
C LEU A 172 -31.09 36.46 -16.35
N ALA A 173 -29.83 36.76 -16.70
CA ALA A 173 -29.50 37.75 -17.72
C ALA A 173 -30.02 37.37 -19.12
N MET A 174 -29.93 36.09 -19.51
CA MET A 174 -30.44 35.62 -20.79
C MET A 174 -31.99 35.65 -20.89
N ARG A 175 -32.71 35.68 -19.76
CA ARG A 175 -34.17 35.85 -19.76
C ARG A 175 -34.62 37.30 -19.95
N HIS A 176 -33.74 38.27 -19.70
CA HIS A 176 -34.07 39.70 -19.78
C HIS A 176 -33.68 40.36 -21.11
N PHE A 177 -33.08 39.62 -22.04
CA PHE A 177 -32.74 40.13 -23.36
C PHE A 177 -33.60 39.44 -24.44
N PRO A 178 -34.80 39.96 -24.75
CA PRO A 178 -35.57 39.44 -25.88
C PRO A 178 -34.78 39.72 -27.18
N LEU A 179 -34.59 38.67 -27.98
CA LEU A 179 -34.01 38.77 -29.32
C LEU A 179 -34.82 39.78 -30.15
N PRO A 180 -34.17 40.71 -30.88
CA PRO A 180 -34.87 41.56 -31.83
C PRO A 180 -35.42 40.69 -32.96
N GLU A 181 -36.70 40.85 -33.28
CA GLU A 181 -37.33 40.20 -34.43
C GLU A 181 -36.62 40.62 -35.73
N PRO A 182 -36.42 39.68 -36.68
CA PRO A 182 -35.86 40.03 -37.98
C PRO A 182 -36.89 40.82 -38.79
N LEU A 183 -36.43 41.94 -39.36
CA LEU A 183 -37.13 42.73 -40.38
C LEU A 183 -37.32 41.96 -41.69
#